data_AF-A0A6P6M9H5-F1
#
_entry.id   AF-A0A6P6M9H5-F1
#
_cell.length_a   1.000
_cell.length_b   1.000
_cell.length_c   1.000
_cell.angle_alpha   90.00
_cell.angle_beta   90.00
_cell.angle_gamma   90.00
#
_symmetry.space_group_name_H-M   'P 1'
#
loop_
_entity.id
_entity.type
_entity.pdbx_description
1 polymer ?
#
loop_
_entity_poly.entity_id
_entity_poly.type
_entity_poly.pdbx_seq_one_letter_code
_entity_poly.pdbx_strand_id
1 'polypeptide(L)'
;MIPTQLIHYTSAFSSFTESLGVRIYPSVDHECWAFIMPCFIILVFLLIRCFIFTSSSCQSDRNQDHRPRVSCVGQGLTAVPQGIHTDTQVLVLTGNQFTSLSWSMYSGFTELHELDLSHNNISTLQPPGPVLEKLSVLRLSGNMLTGLGGLVFRCAPSLMEIYLDRNQIGSLQNDTFSDLPRLEVINLSQNKLPVLPPRLLDLVSSSSLKTFDLENNSVSLMPDGFFSSKPELPYVYLTHNPWLCSCAVGYLHSFLNDQEHNIYMHEGLYNIISAADSVLCSGPPHLLRRPIIELEGSDFCPPDPPHPSGDQYTKPCCILSDLEHPRVVPTN
;
A
#
# COMPACT_ATOMS: atom_id res chain seq x y z
N MET A 1 56.35 38.33 21.44
CA MET A 1 56.09 39.23 20.31
C MET A 1 54.81 38.76 19.65
N ILE A 2 53.71 39.48 19.86
CA ILE A 2 52.40 39.18 19.27
C ILE A 2 52.36 39.85 17.88
N PRO A 3 51.85 39.20 16.81
CA PRO A 3 51.84 39.78 15.47
C PRO A 3 50.88 40.97 15.37
N THR A 4 51.31 42.02 14.69
CA THR A 4 50.67 43.34 14.50
C THR A 4 49.36 43.33 13.67
N GLN A 5 48.75 42.16 13.41
CA GLN A 5 47.48 42.09 12.66
C GLN A 5 46.21 42.06 13.53
N LEU A 6 46.32 42.00 14.87
CA LEU A 6 45.15 42.08 15.75
C LEU A 6 44.64 43.50 16.02
N ILE A 7 45.38 44.55 15.63
CA ILE A 7 45.05 45.94 15.97
C ILE A 7 43.96 46.53 15.05
N HIS A 8 43.71 45.92 13.89
CA HIS A 8 42.67 46.40 12.95
C HIS A 8 41.25 45.89 13.27
N TYR A 9 41.09 44.86 14.11
CA TYR A 9 39.76 44.33 14.46
C TYR A 9 39.11 45.09 15.63
N THR A 10 39.89 45.77 16.47
CA THR A 10 39.38 46.53 17.62
C THR A 10 38.72 47.85 17.21
N SER A 11 39.12 48.47 16.10
CA SER A 11 38.50 49.70 15.60
C SER A 11 37.15 49.47 14.92
N ALA A 12 36.93 48.31 14.32
CA ALA A 12 35.65 47.98 13.68
C ALA A 12 34.55 47.66 14.71
N PHE A 13 34.93 47.11 15.86
CA PHE A 13 33.99 46.75 16.93
C PHE A 13 33.48 47.97 17.70
N SER A 14 34.31 49.01 17.87
CA SER A 14 33.90 50.25 18.55
C SER A 14 32.91 51.09 17.72
N SER A 15 32.99 51.02 16.39
CA SER A 15 32.07 51.70 15.47
C SER A 15 30.65 51.12 15.50
N PHE A 16 30.50 49.82 15.79
CA PHE A 16 29.19 49.16 15.85
C PHE A 16 28.45 49.43 17.17
N THR A 17 29.19 49.67 18.26
CA THR A 17 28.62 49.92 19.59
C THR A 17 28.00 51.32 19.76
N GLU A 18 28.45 52.33 19.00
CA GLU A 18 27.86 53.68 19.05
C GLU A 18 26.47 53.77 18.38
N SER A 19 26.17 52.90 17.41
CA SER A 19 24.86 52.83 16.74
C SER A 19 23.73 52.29 17.63
N LEU A 20 24.05 51.66 18.75
CA LEU A 20 23.10 51.00 19.66
C LEU A 20 22.90 51.77 20.99
N GLY A 21 23.51 52.95 21.15
CA GLY A 21 23.28 53.82 22.30
C GLY A 21 23.81 53.30 23.65
N VAL A 22 24.71 52.31 23.64
CA VAL A 22 25.26 51.71 24.87
C VAL A 22 26.52 52.45 25.30
N ARG A 23 26.45 53.25 26.38
CA ARG A 23 27.65 53.80 27.04
C ARG A 23 28.35 52.72 27.86
N ILE A 24 29.60 52.44 27.52
CA ILE A 24 30.47 51.55 28.30
C ILE A 24 31.28 52.41 29.28
N TYR A 25 31.07 52.21 30.58
CA TYR A 25 31.94 52.77 31.62
C TYR A 25 33.18 51.89 31.81
N PRO A 26 34.39 52.45 31.98
CA PRO A 26 35.61 51.68 32.06
C PRO A 26 35.92 51.33 33.52
N SER A 27 35.36 50.24 34.04
CA SER A 27 35.89 49.58 35.25
C SER A 27 35.20 48.24 35.50
N VAL A 28 35.57 47.19 34.76
CA VAL A 28 35.34 45.82 35.23
C VAL A 28 36.48 44.93 34.77
N ASP A 29 37.04 44.19 35.72
CA ASP A 29 38.26 43.40 35.63
C ASP A 29 38.31 42.41 34.45
N HIS A 30 39.53 42.24 33.95
CA HIS A 30 39.91 41.43 32.79
C HIS A 30 39.64 39.91 32.91
N GLU A 31 39.09 39.44 34.03
CA GLU A 31 38.80 38.02 34.28
C GLU A 31 37.36 37.57 33.93
N CYS A 32 36.41 38.51 33.71
CA CYS A 32 35.03 38.13 33.35
C CYS A 32 34.83 37.76 31.88
N TRP A 33 35.76 38.11 30.99
CA TRP A 33 35.62 37.86 29.55
C TRP A 33 36.01 36.43 29.15
N ALA A 34 36.73 35.73 30.02
CA ALA A 34 37.18 34.35 29.78
C ALA A 34 36.06 33.30 29.93
N PHE A 35 34.95 33.62 30.60
CA PHE A 35 33.82 32.70 30.80
C PHE A 35 32.57 33.03 29.96
N ILE A 36 32.43 34.25 29.46
CA ILE A 36 31.26 34.67 28.67
C ILE A 36 31.40 34.25 27.20
N MET A 37 32.61 34.30 26.64
CA MET A 37 32.88 33.93 25.24
C MET A 37 32.67 32.44 24.93
N PRO A 38 33.07 31.47 25.78
CA PRO A 38 32.78 30.05 25.54
C PRO A 38 31.28 29.75 25.61
N CYS A 39 30.54 30.36 26.54
CA CYS A 39 29.10 30.17 26.66
C CYS A 39 28.34 30.75 25.47
N PHE A 40 28.74 31.92 24.94
CA PHE A 40 28.12 32.49 23.75
C PHE A 40 28.43 31.66 22.50
N ILE A 41 29.67 31.15 22.36
CA ILE A 41 30.05 30.24 21.27
C ILE A 41 29.31 28.91 21.40
N ILE A 42 29.18 28.32 22.59
CA ILE A 42 28.39 27.09 22.80
C ILE A 42 26.90 27.35 22.53
N LEU A 43 26.34 28.49 22.95
CA LEU A 43 24.96 28.86 22.63
C LEU A 43 24.78 29.05 21.12
N VAL A 44 25.72 29.70 20.43
CA VAL A 44 25.71 29.84 18.97
C VAL A 44 25.92 28.49 18.28
N PHE A 45 26.77 27.59 18.79
CA PHE A 45 26.92 26.22 18.26
C PHE A 45 25.71 25.34 18.58
N LEU A 46 25.01 25.54 19.69
CA LEU A 46 23.75 24.87 20.02
C LEU A 46 22.59 25.43 19.20
N LEU A 47 22.57 26.73 18.91
CA LEU A 47 21.60 27.38 18.02
C LEU A 47 21.88 27.04 16.55
N ILE A 48 23.15 26.95 16.14
CA ILE A 48 23.59 26.46 14.83
C ILE A 48 23.36 24.95 14.74
N ARG A 49 23.53 24.16 15.81
CA ARG A 49 23.11 22.75 15.83
C ARG A 49 21.59 22.61 15.85
N CYS A 50 20.84 23.52 16.46
CA CYS A 50 19.38 23.61 16.30
C CYS A 50 19.01 23.97 14.86
N PHE A 51 19.77 24.86 14.20
CA PHE A 51 19.56 25.24 12.79
C PHE A 51 20.04 24.17 11.78
N ILE A 52 21.03 23.35 12.15
CA ILE A 52 21.58 22.26 11.31
C ILE A 52 20.86 20.92 11.58
N PHE A 53 20.12 20.78 12.68
CA PHE A 53 19.33 19.58 13.01
C PHE A 53 17.81 19.84 13.07
N THR A 54 17.25 20.68 12.20
CA THR A 54 15.81 20.60 11.88
C THR A 54 15.55 21.12 10.47
N SER A 55 16.00 20.39 9.45
CA SER A 55 15.37 20.49 8.14
C SER A 55 15.01 19.09 7.70
N SER A 56 13.82 18.63 8.08
CA SER A 56 13.07 17.70 7.23
C SER A 56 12.83 18.44 5.93
N SER A 57 13.85 18.46 5.05
CA SER A 57 13.83 19.26 3.84
C SER A 57 13.01 18.52 2.80
N CYS A 58 11.72 18.40 3.06
CA CYS A 58 10.77 18.02 2.04
C CYS A 58 10.95 18.97 0.86
N GLN A 59 11.04 18.41 -0.34
CA GLN A 59 11.15 19.17 -1.57
C GLN A 59 9.76 19.49 -2.09
N SER A 60 9.50 20.76 -2.36
CA SER A 60 8.27 21.20 -3.00
C SER A 60 8.52 21.47 -4.49
N ASP A 61 7.69 20.90 -5.35
CA ASP A 61 7.74 21.07 -6.81
C ASP A 61 6.36 20.80 -7.45
N ARG A 62 6.34 20.34 -8.70
CA ARG A 62 5.13 19.93 -9.41
C ARG A 62 5.31 18.55 -10.06
N ASN A 63 4.25 17.74 -10.06
CA ASN A 63 4.23 16.47 -10.79
C ASN A 63 4.02 16.70 -12.31
N GLN A 64 3.93 15.62 -13.09
CA GLN A 64 3.74 15.68 -14.55
C GLN A 64 2.43 16.39 -14.96
N ASP A 65 1.39 16.28 -14.14
CA ASP A 65 0.11 16.97 -14.32
C ASP A 65 0.12 18.41 -13.77
N HIS A 66 1.30 18.96 -13.47
CA HIS A 66 1.49 20.28 -12.90
C HIS A 66 0.83 20.48 -11.52
N ARG A 67 0.50 19.41 -10.80
CA ARG A 67 -0.09 19.48 -9.45
C ARG A 67 0.98 19.85 -8.41
N PRO A 68 0.69 20.71 -7.41
CA PRO A 68 1.58 20.98 -6.29
C PRO A 68 1.98 19.68 -5.58
N ARG A 69 3.27 19.38 -5.57
CA ARG A 69 3.82 18.16 -4.98
C ARG A 69 4.79 18.51 -3.85
N VAL A 70 4.71 17.75 -2.76
CA VAL A 70 5.69 17.77 -1.67
C VAL A 70 6.24 16.37 -1.48
N SER A 71 7.57 16.24 -1.51
CA SER A 71 8.29 14.99 -1.43
C SER A 71 9.25 14.95 -0.25
N CYS A 72 9.04 14.00 0.67
CA CYS A 72 9.85 13.80 1.87
C CYS A 72 10.43 12.38 1.91
N VAL A 73 11.10 11.96 0.84
CA VAL A 73 11.58 10.57 0.69
C VAL A 73 12.77 10.27 1.60
N GLY A 74 12.76 9.12 2.28
CA GLY A 74 13.96 8.59 2.93
C GLY A 74 14.42 9.36 4.18
N GLN A 75 13.54 10.12 4.83
CA GLN A 75 13.91 11.03 5.93
C GLN A 75 13.74 10.41 7.32
N GLY A 76 13.36 9.13 7.42
CA GLY A 76 13.11 8.46 8.69
C GLY A 76 11.89 8.99 9.45
N LEU A 77 10.92 9.56 8.73
CA LEU A 77 9.74 10.18 9.32
C LEU A 77 8.79 9.13 9.90
N THR A 78 8.27 9.39 11.09
CA THR A 78 7.21 8.59 11.72
C THR A 78 5.84 9.27 11.67
N ALA A 79 5.82 10.53 11.24
CA ALA A 79 4.65 11.39 11.13
C ALA A 79 4.86 12.41 10.02
N VAL A 80 3.76 12.94 9.46
CA VAL A 80 3.81 14.04 8.50
C VAL A 80 4.43 15.28 9.17
N PRO A 81 5.50 15.88 8.60
CA PRO A 81 6.13 17.07 9.16
C PRO A 81 5.18 18.27 9.24
N GLN A 82 5.36 19.12 10.25
CA GLN A 82 4.66 20.40 10.33
C GLN A 82 5.15 21.36 9.24
N GLY A 83 4.25 22.22 8.74
CA GLY A 83 4.58 23.26 7.76
C GLY A 83 4.45 22.85 6.29
N ILE A 84 4.01 21.63 5.99
CA ILE A 84 3.59 21.27 4.63
C ILE A 84 2.32 22.06 4.29
N HIS A 85 2.32 22.75 3.15
CA HIS A 85 1.19 23.57 2.73
C HIS A 85 -0.06 22.71 2.46
N THR A 86 -1.22 23.20 2.91
CA THR A 86 -2.50 22.47 2.82
C THR A 86 -3.07 22.35 1.40
N ASP A 87 -2.56 23.15 0.45
CA ASP A 87 -2.88 23.06 -0.98
C ASP A 87 -2.06 22.00 -1.74
N THR A 88 -1.21 21.24 -1.02
CA THR A 88 -0.49 20.08 -1.57
C THR A 88 -1.47 19.07 -2.14
N GLN A 89 -1.27 18.71 -3.41
CA GLN A 89 -2.09 17.74 -4.13
C GLN A 89 -1.42 16.37 -4.26
N VAL A 90 -0.09 16.32 -4.21
CA VAL A 90 0.68 15.08 -4.26
C VAL A 90 1.63 15.05 -3.08
N LEU A 91 1.44 14.11 -2.17
CA LEU A 91 2.28 13.96 -0.98
C LEU A 91 3.06 12.65 -1.06
N VAL A 92 4.38 12.75 -1.21
CA VAL A 92 5.29 11.60 -1.33
C VAL A 92 6.06 11.41 -0.04
N LEU A 93 5.79 10.31 0.66
CA LEU A 93 6.36 9.93 1.96
C LEU A 93 7.06 8.57 1.88
N THR A 94 7.52 8.18 0.69
CA THR A 94 8.17 6.90 0.41
C THR A 94 9.44 6.71 1.24
N GLY A 95 9.71 5.48 1.70
CA GLY A 95 10.99 5.15 2.34
C GLY A 95 11.15 5.73 3.75
N ASN A 96 10.06 5.92 4.49
CA ASN A 96 10.07 6.45 5.84
C ASN A 96 9.78 5.35 6.88
N GLN A 97 9.37 5.72 8.10
CA GLN A 97 9.14 4.82 9.23
C GLN A 97 7.69 4.87 9.74
N PHE A 98 6.72 5.18 8.87
CA PHE A 98 5.31 5.15 9.23
C PHE A 98 4.89 3.71 9.57
N THR A 99 4.20 3.51 10.68
CA THR A 99 3.75 2.18 11.16
C THR A 99 2.26 1.95 11.00
N SER A 100 1.50 3.01 10.72
CA SER A 100 0.07 2.94 10.46
C SER A 100 -0.38 4.02 9.48
N LEU A 101 -1.46 3.76 8.74
CA LEU A 101 -2.20 4.79 8.01
C LEU A 101 -3.35 5.29 8.87
N SER A 102 -3.30 6.56 9.28
CA SER A 102 -4.41 7.24 9.95
C SER A 102 -4.98 8.33 9.05
N TRP A 103 -6.25 8.18 8.63
CA TRP A 103 -6.93 9.13 7.73
C TRP A 103 -6.95 10.56 8.27
N SER A 104 -7.06 10.73 9.59
CA SER A 104 -7.08 12.05 10.23
C SER A 104 -5.74 12.80 10.14
N MET A 105 -4.62 12.10 9.89
CA MET A 105 -3.32 12.76 9.67
C MET A 105 -3.28 13.55 8.37
N TYR A 106 -4.18 13.24 7.43
CA TYR A 106 -4.21 13.83 6.10
C TYR A 106 -5.41 14.76 5.87
N SER A 107 -6.30 14.92 6.87
CA SER A 107 -7.54 15.69 6.72
C SER A 107 -7.34 17.18 6.47
N GLY A 108 -6.15 17.72 6.77
CA GLY A 108 -5.78 19.10 6.46
C GLY A 108 -5.45 19.34 4.98
N PHE A 109 -5.16 18.29 4.21
CA PHE A 109 -4.84 18.38 2.78
C PHE A 109 -6.11 18.17 1.94
N THR A 110 -7.00 19.17 1.94
CA THR A 110 -8.32 19.07 1.27
C THR A 110 -8.23 18.90 -0.24
N GLU A 111 -7.08 19.25 -0.82
CA GLU A 111 -6.78 19.14 -2.25
C GLU A 111 -5.97 17.87 -2.61
N LEU A 112 -5.72 16.98 -1.65
CA LEU A 112 -4.86 15.81 -1.84
C LEU A 112 -5.46 14.86 -2.89
N HIS A 113 -4.71 14.66 -3.97
CA HIS A 113 -5.03 13.76 -5.08
C HIS A 113 -4.24 12.46 -5.02
N GLU A 114 -2.97 12.52 -4.62
CA GLU A 114 -2.10 11.35 -4.51
C GLU A 114 -1.38 11.32 -3.17
N LEU A 115 -1.41 10.17 -2.52
CA LEU A 115 -0.67 9.88 -1.30
C LEU A 115 0.20 8.64 -1.53
N ASP A 116 1.51 8.84 -1.48
CA ASP A 116 2.49 7.76 -1.59
C ASP A 116 3.15 7.48 -0.23
N LEU A 117 2.83 6.33 0.34
CA LEU A 117 3.39 5.79 1.58
C LEU A 117 4.14 4.49 1.34
N SER A 118 4.63 4.27 0.11
CA SER A 118 5.33 3.05 -0.25
C SER A 118 6.64 2.89 0.53
N HIS A 119 7.09 1.66 0.72
CA HIS A 119 8.35 1.36 1.41
C HIS A 119 8.43 1.98 2.82
N ASN A 120 7.35 1.82 3.58
CA ASN A 120 7.28 2.17 5.01
C ASN A 120 7.12 0.88 5.84
N ASN A 121 6.84 1.02 7.14
CA ASN A 121 6.61 -0.09 8.06
C ASN A 121 5.12 -0.24 8.42
N ILE A 122 4.21 0.16 7.53
CA ILE A 122 2.78 0.21 7.82
C ILE A 122 2.24 -1.22 7.97
N SER A 123 1.80 -1.57 9.18
CA SER A 123 1.21 -2.87 9.47
C SER A 123 -0.30 -2.80 9.74
N THR A 124 -0.81 -1.59 9.97
CA THR A 124 -2.23 -1.36 10.30
C THR A 124 -2.79 -0.17 9.54
N LEU A 125 -4.01 -0.33 9.04
CA LEU A 125 -4.83 0.77 8.54
C LEU A 125 -5.85 1.09 9.63
N GLN A 126 -5.88 2.34 10.09
CA GLN A 126 -6.84 2.77 11.09
C GLN A 126 -8.26 2.74 10.52
N PRO A 127 -9.30 2.58 11.37
CA PRO A 127 -10.69 2.65 10.95
C PRO A 127 -10.98 3.92 10.15
N PRO A 128 -11.98 3.88 9.24
CA PRO A 128 -12.44 5.03 8.49
C PRO A 128 -12.59 6.30 9.34
N GLY A 129 -11.90 7.37 8.96
CA GLY A 129 -11.93 8.68 9.61
C GLY A 129 -12.49 9.79 8.70
N PRO A 130 -11.94 11.02 8.75
CA PRO A 130 -12.33 12.10 7.85
C PRO A 130 -12.22 11.73 6.37
N VAL A 131 -13.13 12.25 5.55
CA VAL A 131 -13.20 11.95 4.12
C VAL A 131 -12.17 12.79 3.35
N LEU A 132 -11.40 12.13 2.49
CA LEU A 132 -10.46 12.72 1.54
C LEU A 132 -11.09 12.70 0.15
N GLU A 133 -11.97 13.66 -0.11
CA GLU A 133 -12.86 13.69 -1.29
C GLU A 133 -12.12 13.67 -2.65
N LYS A 134 -10.88 14.16 -2.70
CA LYS A 134 -10.08 14.28 -3.92
C LYS A 134 -9.03 13.20 -4.10
N LEU A 135 -8.81 12.36 -3.08
CA LEU A 135 -7.77 11.35 -3.13
C LEU A 135 -8.13 10.30 -4.17
N SER A 136 -7.35 10.23 -5.25
CA SER A 136 -7.55 9.35 -6.39
C SER A 136 -6.50 8.24 -6.46
N VAL A 137 -5.30 8.47 -5.94
CA VAL A 137 -4.21 7.48 -5.95
C VAL A 137 -3.69 7.25 -4.55
N LEU A 138 -3.72 6.00 -4.08
CA LEU A 138 -3.15 5.57 -2.82
C LEU A 138 -2.09 4.49 -3.05
N ARG A 139 -0.83 4.79 -2.72
CA ARG A 139 0.28 3.84 -2.82
C ARG A 139 0.71 3.37 -1.43
N LEU A 140 0.57 2.06 -1.21
CA LEU A 140 0.96 1.36 0.02
C LEU A 140 1.92 0.21 -0.28
N SER A 141 2.56 0.22 -1.45
CA SER A 141 3.47 -0.82 -1.92
C SER A 141 4.64 -1.03 -0.97
N GLY A 142 5.09 -2.26 -0.76
CA GLY A 142 6.30 -2.53 0.03
C GLY A 142 6.16 -2.18 1.53
N ASN A 143 4.99 -2.45 2.12
CA ASN A 143 4.72 -2.26 3.55
C ASN A 143 4.58 -3.62 4.28
N MET A 144 4.04 -3.62 5.50
CA MET A 144 3.92 -4.78 6.38
C MET A 144 2.47 -5.18 6.64
N LEU A 145 1.54 -4.85 5.73
CA LEU A 145 0.12 -5.17 5.87
C LEU A 145 -0.10 -6.68 5.80
N THR A 146 -0.79 -7.25 6.78
CA THR A 146 -1.07 -8.70 6.85
C THR A 146 -2.51 -9.07 6.51
N GLY A 147 -3.44 -8.12 6.59
CA GLY A 147 -4.84 -8.32 6.25
C GLY A 147 -5.56 -6.98 6.12
N LEU A 148 -6.63 -6.95 5.33
CA LEU A 148 -7.44 -5.75 5.11
C LEU A 148 -8.87 -6.02 5.57
N GLY A 149 -9.36 -5.18 6.48
CA GLY A 149 -10.75 -5.20 6.91
C GLY A 149 -11.71 -4.68 5.83
N GLY A 150 -12.99 -4.94 6.01
CA GLY A 150 -14.07 -4.38 5.20
C GLY A 150 -14.14 -2.86 5.33
N LEU A 151 -14.48 -2.19 4.23
CA LEU A 151 -14.70 -0.74 4.15
C LEU A 151 -13.51 0.15 4.56
N VAL A 152 -12.30 -0.40 4.66
CA VAL A 152 -11.13 0.32 5.19
C VAL A 152 -10.75 1.56 4.38
N PHE A 153 -11.07 1.57 3.08
CA PHE A 153 -10.77 2.66 2.15
C PHE A 153 -11.94 3.62 1.88
N ARG A 154 -13.11 3.42 2.52
CA ARG A 154 -14.35 4.18 2.23
C ARG A 154 -14.21 5.71 2.42
N CYS A 155 -13.20 6.16 3.17
CA CYS A 155 -12.91 7.58 3.39
C CYS A 155 -12.33 8.29 2.17
N ALA A 156 -12.00 7.56 1.11
CA ALA A 156 -11.49 8.14 -0.12
C ALA A 156 -12.38 7.68 -1.30
N PRO A 157 -13.62 8.18 -1.40
CA PRO A 157 -14.61 7.72 -2.37
C PRO A 157 -14.23 8.01 -3.83
N SER A 158 -13.27 8.92 -4.05
CA SER A 158 -12.71 9.22 -5.37
C SER A 158 -11.53 8.34 -5.76
N LEU A 159 -11.15 7.33 -4.96
CA LEU A 159 -10.04 6.44 -5.31
C LEU A 159 -10.27 5.78 -6.66
N MET A 160 -9.26 5.92 -7.51
CA MET A 160 -9.14 5.32 -8.83
C MET A 160 -8.06 4.24 -8.82
N GLU A 161 -6.98 4.43 -8.06
CA GLU A 161 -5.86 3.49 -8.04
C GLU A 161 -5.46 3.16 -6.62
N ILE A 162 -5.36 1.86 -6.35
CA ILE A 162 -4.82 1.36 -5.09
C ILE A 162 -3.71 0.33 -5.33
N TYR A 163 -2.53 0.64 -4.79
CA TYR A 163 -1.35 -0.22 -4.88
C TYR A 163 -1.04 -0.81 -3.51
N LEU A 164 -1.22 -2.12 -3.39
CA LEU A 164 -1.00 -2.91 -2.17
C LEU A 164 0.07 -3.99 -2.39
N ASP A 165 0.82 -3.91 -3.49
CA ASP A 165 1.82 -4.89 -3.85
C ASP A 165 2.96 -4.97 -2.83
N ARG A 166 3.67 -6.10 -2.80
CA ARG A 166 4.83 -6.32 -1.92
C ARG A 166 4.50 -6.10 -0.43
N ASN A 167 3.32 -6.51 -0.02
CA ASN A 167 2.91 -6.57 1.38
C ASN A 167 2.92 -8.04 1.85
N GLN A 168 2.23 -8.34 2.95
CA GLN A 168 2.11 -9.69 3.50
C GLN A 168 0.64 -10.09 3.66
N ILE A 169 -0.24 -9.55 2.81
CA ILE A 169 -1.68 -9.69 2.94
C ILE A 169 -2.05 -11.16 2.73
N GLY A 170 -2.55 -11.79 3.78
CA GLY A 170 -3.03 -13.17 3.78
C GLY A 170 -4.55 -13.29 3.81
N SER A 171 -5.27 -12.18 4.03
CA SER A 171 -6.74 -12.17 4.03
C SER A 171 -7.33 -10.83 3.60
N LEU A 172 -8.45 -10.92 2.89
CA LEU A 172 -9.30 -9.80 2.46
C LEU A 172 -10.75 -10.10 2.88
N GLN A 173 -11.59 -9.07 2.91
CA GLN A 173 -13.04 -9.22 3.10
C GLN A 173 -13.77 -8.91 1.78
N ASN A 174 -14.99 -9.40 1.62
CA ASN A 174 -15.79 -9.17 0.41
C ASN A 174 -16.00 -7.67 0.14
N ASP A 175 -16.01 -6.86 1.19
CA ASP A 175 -16.29 -5.43 1.18
C ASP A 175 -15.02 -4.56 1.34
N THR A 176 -13.82 -5.13 1.16
CA THR A 176 -12.56 -4.39 1.26
C THR A 176 -12.50 -3.21 0.28
N PHE A 177 -13.03 -3.37 -0.94
CA PHE A 177 -13.05 -2.35 -1.99
C PHE A 177 -14.44 -1.74 -2.25
N SER A 178 -15.39 -1.93 -1.31
CA SER A 178 -16.71 -1.29 -1.40
C SER A 178 -16.64 0.22 -1.22
N ASP A 179 -17.68 0.91 -1.69
CA ASP A 179 -17.80 2.38 -1.65
C ASP A 179 -16.71 3.12 -2.46
N LEU A 180 -16.07 2.43 -3.41
CA LEU A 180 -15.06 2.99 -4.33
C LEU A 180 -15.58 2.96 -5.78
N PRO A 181 -16.56 3.81 -6.14
CA PRO A 181 -17.27 3.74 -7.43
C PRO A 181 -16.39 4.07 -8.65
N ARG A 182 -15.20 4.64 -8.43
CA ARG A 182 -14.27 5.07 -9.49
C ARG A 182 -13.04 4.18 -9.59
N LEU A 183 -12.97 3.08 -8.85
CA LEU A 183 -11.78 2.25 -8.79
C LEU A 183 -11.48 1.64 -10.16
N GLU A 184 -10.28 1.92 -10.67
CA GLU A 184 -9.77 1.51 -11.97
C GLU A 184 -8.64 0.49 -11.86
N VAL A 185 -7.79 0.61 -10.82
CA VAL A 185 -6.61 -0.24 -10.62
C VAL A 185 -6.61 -0.82 -9.21
N ILE A 186 -6.55 -2.15 -9.12
CA ILE A 186 -6.28 -2.88 -7.89
C ILE A 186 -5.01 -3.69 -8.12
N ASN A 187 -3.92 -3.32 -7.43
CA ASN A 187 -2.69 -4.12 -7.42
C ASN A 187 -2.51 -4.83 -6.08
N LEU A 188 -2.66 -6.16 -6.09
CA LEU A 188 -2.46 -7.06 -4.96
C LEU A 188 -1.25 -7.98 -5.17
N SER A 189 -0.42 -7.73 -6.17
CA SER A 189 0.70 -8.61 -6.51
C SER A 189 1.71 -8.77 -5.38
N GLN A 190 2.48 -9.86 -5.39
CA GLN A 190 3.55 -10.09 -4.40
C GLN A 190 3.04 -10.03 -2.95
N ASN A 191 1.91 -10.67 -2.68
CA ASN A 191 1.30 -10.82 -1.36
C ASN A 191 1.26 -12.31 -0.96
N LYS A 192 0.44 -12.68 0.04
CA LYS A 192 0.37 -14.03 0.59
C LYS A 192 -1.06 -14.58 0.59
N LEU A 193 -1.91 -14.12 -0.33
CA LEU A 193 -3.32 -14.50 -0.37
C LEU A 193 -3.46 -16.00 -0.71
N PRO A 194 -4.02 -16.83 0.18
CA PRO A 194 -4.26 -18.25 -0.12
C PRO A 194 -5.59 -18.46 -0.88
N VAL A 195 -6.56 -17.58 -0.66
CA VAL A 195 -7.90 -17.61 -1.25
C VAL A 195 -8.40 -16.19 -1.49
N LEU A 196 -9.30 -16.05 -2.47
CA LEU A 196 -10.00 -14.80 -2.75
C LEU A 196 -11.41 -14.83 -2.14
N PRO A 197 -11.87 -13.74 -1.51
CA PRO A 197 -13.28 -13.60 -1.16
C PRO A 197 -14.15 -13.63 -2.43
N PRO A 198 -15.17 -14.50 -2.54
CA PRO A 198 -15.92 -14.68 -3.79
C PRO A 198 -16.60 -13.43 -4.32
N ARG A 199 -16.91 -12.45 -3.45
CA ARG A 199 -17.64 -11.23 -3.80
C ARG A 199 -16.78 -9.96 -3.75
N LEU A 200 -15.46 -10.12 -3.74
CA LEU A 200 -14.51 -9.01 -3.60
C LEU A 200 -14.72 -7.90 -4.64
N LEU A 201 -15.11 -8.28 -5.87
CA LEU A 201 -15.30 -7.35 -7.00
C LEU A 201 -16.76 -6.99 -7.27
N ASP A 202 -17.73 -7.59 -6.56
CA ASP A 202 -19.16 -7.39 -6.83
C ASP A 202 -19.60 -5.93 -6.62
N LEU A 203 -19.02 -5.27 -5.62
CA LEU A 203 -19.34 -3.90 -5.24
C LEU A 203 -18.41 -2.86 -5.89
N VAL A 204 -17.41 -3.32 -6.64
CA VAL A 204 -16.59 -2.45 -7.49
C VAL A 204 -17.36 -2.19 -8.79
N SER A 205 -17.38 -0.94 -9.24
CA SER A 205 -18.11 -0.57 -10.47
C SER A 205 -17.61 -1.37 -11.68
N SER A 206 -18.54 -1.89 -12.49
CA SER A 206 -18.21 -2.70 -13.66
C SER A 206 -17.60 -1.92 -14.80
N SER A 207 -17.88 -0.62 -14.89
CA SER A 207 -17.43 0.26 -15.97
C SER A 207 -16.11 0.99 -15.69
N SER A 208 -15.62 0.95 -14.45
CA SER A 208 -14.40 1.68 -14.07
C SER A 208 -13.18 0.77 -13.97
N LEU A 209 -13.34 -0.47 -13.50
CA LEU A 209 -12.20 -1.35 -13.22
C LEU A 209 -11.51 -1.77 -14.53
N LYS A 210 -10.23 -1.43 -14.65
CA LYS A 210 -9.38 -1.69 -15.82
C LYS A 210 -8.28 -2.70 -15.51
N THR A 211 -7.75 -2.68 -14.29
CA THR A 211 -6.60 -3.50 -13.92
C THR A 211 -6.87 -4.26 -12.64
N PHE A 212 -6.70 -5.58 -12.68
CA PHE A 212 -6.66 -6.43 -11.51
C PHE A 212 -5.39 -7.28 -11.54
N ASP A 213 -4.46 -6.95 -10.65
CA ASP A 213 -3.18 -7.64 -10.56
C ASP A 213 -3.11 -8.50 -9.30
N LEU A 214 -3.01 -9.81 -9.49
CA LEU A 214 -2.91 -10.84 -8.46
C LEU A 214 -1.59 -11.63 -8.59
N GLU A 215 -0.66 -11.19 -9.43
CA GLU A 215 0.57 -11.91 -9.72
C GLU A 215 1.35 -12.24 -8.44
N ASN A 216 1.99 -13.40 -8.38
CA ASN A 216 2.90 -13.76 -7.29
C ASN A 216 2.21 -13.75 -5.90
N ASN A 217 1.12 -14.53 -5.80
CA ASN A 217 0.38 -14.79 -4.56
C ASN A 217 0.35 -16.31 -4.29
N SER A 218 -0.45 -16.74 -3.32
CA SER A 218 -0.61 -18.15 -2.93
C SER A 218 -1.99 -18.71 -3.29
N VAL A 219 -2.69 -18.11 -4.26
CA VAL A 219 -4.07 -18.49 -4.58
C VAL A 219 -4.08 -19.80 -5.35
N SER A 220 -4.79 -20.80 -4.81
CA SER A 220 -4.89 -22.11 -5.45
C SER A 220 -6.14 -22.28 -6.31
N LEU A 221 -7.20 -21.51 -6.05
CA LEU A 221 -8.48 -21.64 -6.74
C LEU A 221 -9.10 -20.26 -6.95
N MET A 222 -9.66 -20.03 -8.13
CA MET A 222 -10.45 -18.85 -8.41
C MET A 222 -11.92 -19.15 -8.06
N PRO A 223 -12.60 -18.29 -7.27
CA PRO A 223 -14.03 -18.45 -7.02
C PRO A 223 -14.83 -18.43 -8.33
N ASP A 224 -15.86 -19.27 -8.42
CA ASP A 224 -16.74 -19.29 -9.58
C ASP A 224 -17.40 -17.92 -9.78
N GLY A 225 -17.32 -17.41 -11.01
CA GLY A 225 -17.92 -16.13 -11.38
C GLY A 225 -17.21 -14.90 -10.80
N PHE A 226 -15.96 -15.02 -10.33
CA PHE A 226 -15.21 -13.92 -9.72
C PHE A 226 -15.15 -12.64 -10.57
N PHE A 227 -15.04 -12.78 -11.89
CA PHE A 227 -15.05 -11.66 -12.86
C PHE A 227 -16.39 -11.46 -13.57
N SER A 228 -17.46 -12.17 -13.20
CA SER A 228 -18.75 -12.07 -13.90
C SER A 228 -19.36 -10.66 -13.86
N SER A 229 -19.02 -9.86 -12.85
CA SER A 229 -19.42 -8.45 -12.74
C SER A 229 -18.48 -7.49 -13.50
N LYS A 230 -17.50 -8.01 -14.24
CA LYS A 230 -16.41 -7.28 -14.92
C LYS A 230 -16.18 -7.82 -16.34
N PRO A 231 -17.16 -7.70 -17.25
CA PRO A 231 -17.11 -8.34 -18.57
C PRO A 231 -16.05 -7.79 -19.52
N GLU A 232 -15.56 -6.57 -19.30
CA GLU A 232 -14.60 -5.88 -20.18
C GLU A 232 -13.26 -5.60 -19.47
N LEU A 233 -12.82 -6.45 -18.53
CA LEU A 233 -11.61 -6.18 -17.74
C LEU A 233 -10.33 -6.30 -18.60
N PRO A 234 -9.64 -5.20 -18.98
CA PRO A 234 -8.62 -5.27 -20.02
C PRO A 234 -7.26 -5.81 -19.57
N TYR A 235 -6.89 -5.62 -18.29
CA TYR A 235 -5.58 -6.01 -17.79
C TYR A 235 -5.70 -6.90 -16.55
N VAL A 236 -5.49 -8.20 -16.73
CA VAL A 236 -5.57 -9.20 -15.66
C VAL A 236 -4.24 -9.93 -15.53
N TYR A 237 -3.71 -9.99 -14.31
CA TYR A 237 -2.42 -10.63 -14.02
C TYR A 237 -2.65 -11.76 -13.01
N LEU A 238 -2.50 -13.00 -13.47
CA LEU A 238 -2.81 -14.22 -12.67
C LEU A 238 -1.61 -15.16 -12.52
N THR A 239 -0.48 -14.83 -13.12
CA THR A 239 0.70 -15.69 -13.14
C THR A 239 1.31 -15.82 -11.74
N HIS A 240 2.20 -16.81 -11.58
CA HIS A 240 2.89 -17.05 -10.32
C HIS A 240 1.94 -17.28 -9.12
N ASN A 241 0.83 -17.96 -9.35
CA ASN A 241 -0.05 -18.48 -8.31
C ASN A 241 -0.12 -20.01 -8.39
N PRO A 242 -0.24 -20.72 -7.26
CA PRO A 242 -0.24 -22.17 -7.23
C PRO A 242 -1.61 -22.77 -7.62
N TRP A 243 -2.12 -22.49 -8.82
CA TRP A 243 -3.44 -22.94 -9.28
C TRP A 243 -3.59 -24.47 -9.26
N LEU A 244 -4.56 -24.98 -8.49
CA LEU A 244 -4.86 -26.40 -8.38
C LEU A 244 -5.83 -26.82 -9.50
N CYS A 245 -5.33 -27.57 -10.47
CA CYS A 245 -6.08 -28.04 -11.63
C CYS A 245 -6.88 -29.31 -11.30
N SER A 246 -8.03 -29.10 -10.67
CA SER A 246 -9.06 -30.12 -10.39
C SER A 246 -10.39 -29.66 -11.00
N CYS A 247 -11.51 -30.36 -10.76
CA CYS A 247 -12.82 -29.93 -11.23
C CYS A 247 -13.16 -28.47 -10.87
N ALA A 248 -12.61 -27.96 -9.76
CA ALA A 248 -12.80 -26.58 -9.32
C ALA A 248 -12.06 -25.52 -10.17
N VAL A 249 -11.14 -25.89 -11.06
CA VAL A 249 -10.44 -24.93 -11.95
C VAL A 249 -11.29 -24.51 -13.15
N GLY A 250 -12.44 -25.17 -13.37
CA GLY A 250 -13.25 -25.02 -14.59
C GLY A 250 -13.63 -23.57 -14.92
N TYR A 251 -13.96 -22.76 -13.91
CA TYR A 251 -14.26 -21.34 -14.13
C TYR A 251 -13.05 -20.56 -14.66
N LEU A 252 -11.88 -20.69 -14.00
CA LEU A 252 -10.65 -20.04 -14.45
C LEU A 252 -10.26 -20.50 -15.85
N HIS A 253 -10.39 -21.80 -16.14
CA HIS A 253 -10.16 -22.35 -17.47
C HIS A 253 -11.06 -21.70 -18.54
N SER A 254 -12.37 -21.59 -18.30
CA SER A 254 -13.29 -20.91 -19.22
C SER A 254 -12.93 -19.44 -19.39
N PHE A 255 -12.64 -18.75 -18.28
CA PHE A 255 -12.27 -17.33 -18.31
C PHE A 255 -11.01 -17.08 -19.14
N LEU A 256 -9.96 -17.91 -19.01
CA LEU A 256 -8.74 -17.78 -19.79
C LEU A 256 -8.99 -17.98 -21.29
N ASN A 257 -9.85 -18.94 -21.67
CA ASN A 257 -10.22 -19.15 -23.07
C ASN A 257 -11.02 -17.97 -23.64
N ASP A 258 -11.93 -17.40 -22.85
CA ASP A 258 -12.76 -16.27 -23.29
C ASP A 258 -11.99 -14.95 -23.33
N GLN A 259 -11.00 -14.77 -22.45
CA GLN A 259 -10.32 -13.49 -22.17
C GLN A 259 -8.80 -13.54 -22.35
N GLU A 260 -8.28 -14.47 -23.16
CA GLU A 260 -6.84 -14.69 -23.37
C GLU A 260 -6.05 -13.39 -23.65
N HIS A 261 -6.62 -12.53 -24.49
CA HIS A 261 -6.03 -11.25 -24.92
C HIS A 261 -5.94 -10.19 -23.81
N ASN A 262 -6.58 -10.42 -22.67
CA ASN A 262 -6.57 -9.54 -21.50
C ASN A 262 -5.66 -10.06 -20.37
N ILE A 263 -4.95 -11.18 -20.58
CA ILE A 263 -4.05 -11.77 -19.59
C ILE A 263 -2.61 -11.33 -19.83
N TYR A 264 -2.00 -10.72 -18.82
CA TYR A 264 -0.65 -10.19 -18.87
C TYR A 264 0.20 -10.65 -17.67
N MET A 265 1.52 -10.49 -17.80
CA MET A 265 2.48 -10.66 -16.72
C MET A 265 3.56 -9.60 -16.78
N HIS A 266 4.16 -9.31 -15.63
CA HIS A 266 5.32 -8.43 -15.56
C HIS A 266 6.60 -9.22 -15.88
N GLU A 267 7.35 -8.76 -16.87
CA GLU A 267 8.68 -9.30 -17.22
C GLU A 267 9.76 -8.28 -16.88
N GLY A 268 10.44 -8.47 -15.75
CA GLY A 268 11.42 -7.51 -15.25
C GLY A 268 10.74 -6.22 -14.73
N LEU A 269 11.43 -5.08 -14.87
CA LEU A 269 11.01 -3.82 -14.22
C LEU A 269 10.03 -2.98 -15.05
N TYR A 270 9.96 -3.17 -16.37
CA TYR A 270 9.23 -2.26 -17.26
C TYR A 270 8.46 -2.95 -18.38
N ASN A 271 8.58 -4.28 -18.53
CA ASN A 271 7.91 -4.97 -19.62
C ASN A 271 6.63 -5.62 -19.10
N ILE A 272 5.58 -5.49 -19.91
CA ILE A 272 4.31 -6.19 -19.75
C ILE A 272 4.13 -7.01 -21.02
N ILE A 273 3.91 -8.31 -20.88
CA ILE A 273 3.75 -9.24 -22.00
C ILE A 273 2.47 -10.04 -21.83
N SER A 274 1.89 -10.50 -22.95
CA SER A 274 0.75 -11.43 -22.93
C SER A 274 1.14 -12.73 -22.23
N ALA A 275 0.24 -13.27 -21.40
CA ALA A 275 0.63 -14.28 -20.42
C ALA A 275 -0.41 -15.37 -20.16
N ALA A 276 -1.39 -15.56 -21.05
CA ALA A 276 -2.41 -16.61 -20.87
C ALA A 276 -1.78 -18.01 -20.70
N ASP A 277 -0.79 -18.35 -21.55
CA ASP A 277 -0.04 -19.61 -21.47
C ASP A 277 0.86 -19.72 -20.22
N SER A 278 1.11 -18.60 -19.54
CA SER A 278 1.92 -18.54 -18.31
C SER A 278 1.08 -18.74 -17.03
N VAL A 279 -0.23 -18.96 -17.15
CA VAL A 279 -1.10 -19.32 -16.03
C VAL A 279 -1.10 -20.84 -15.87
N LEU A 280 -0.18 -21.32 -15.02
CA LEU A 280 0.18 -22.74 -14.93
C LEU A 280 -0.48 -23.44 -13.74
N CYS A 281 -0.73 -24.74 -13.90
CA CYS A 281 -1.11 -25.65 -12.83
C CYS A 281 0.05 -25.89 -11.84
N SER A 282 -0.26 -25.89 -10.55
CA SER A 282 0.64 -26.30 -9.45
C SER A 282 0.47 -27.76 -9.02
N GLY A 283 -0.63 -28.38 -9.44
CA GLY A 283 -0.98 -29.74 -9.13
C GLY A 283 -2.32 -30.09 -9.77
N PRO A 284 -2.71 -31.38 -9.80
CA PRO A 284 -1.96 -32.57 -9.32
C PRO A 284 -0.68 -32.87 -10.13
N PRO A 285 0.19 -33.81 -9.69
CA PRO A 285 1.50 -34.04 -10.31
C PRO A 285 1.51 -34.27 -11.82
N HIS A 286 0.45 -34.88 -12.37
CA HIS A 286 0.33 -35.14 -13.81
C HIS A 286 -0.01 -33.89 -14.64
N LEU A 287 -0.52 -32.84 -13.99
CA LEU A 287 -0.78 -31.52 -14.61
C LEU A 287 0.25 -30.48 -14.21
N LEU A 288 1.28 -30.83 -13.44
CA LEU A 288 2.24 -29.86 -12.91
C LEU A 288 2.89 -29.05 -14.03
N ARG A 289 2.82 -27.71 -13.91
CA ARG A 289 3.32 -26.71 -14.86
C ARG A 289 2.70 -26.75 -16.26
N ARG A 290 1.57 -27.45 -16.44
CA ARG A 290 0.76 -27.34 -17.66
C ARG A 290 0.02 -25.99 -17.68
N PRO A 291 -0.01 -25.27 -18.82
CA PRO A 291 -0.87 -24.10 -18.97
C PRO A 291 -2.33 -24.51 -18.80
N ILE A 292 -3.09 -23.75 -18.00
CA ILE A 292 -4.50 -24.05 -17.76
C ILE A 292 -5.30 -23.95 -19.07
N ILE A 293 -5.03 -22.93 -19.89
CA ILE A 293 -5.74 -22.67 -21.15
C ILE A 293 -5.61 -23.82 -22.18
N GLU A 294 -4.57 -24.64 -22.08
CA GLU A 294 -4.35 -25.77 -22.99
C GLU A 294 -5.05 -27.07 -22.54
N LEU A 295 -5.71 -27.08 -21.38
CA LEU A 295 -6.34 -28.29 -20.84
C LEU A 295 -7.71 -28.56 -21.47
N GLU A 296 -8.03 -29.83 -21.67
CA GLU A 296 -9.41 -30.24 -21.94
C GLU A 296 -10.17 -30.42 -20.62
N GLY A 297 -11.50 -30.32 -20.65
CA GLY A 297 -12.34 -30.48 -19.46
C GLY A 297 -12.13 -31.82 -18.74
N SER A 298 -11.83 -32.89 -19.48
CA SER A 298 -11.54 -34.22 -18.92
C SER A 298 -10.17 -34.32 -18.24
N ASP A 299 -9.23 -33.41 -18.50
CA ASP A 299 -7.90 -33.43 -17.89
C ASP A 299 -7.96 -33.08 -16.41
N PHE A 300 -8.72 -32.04 -16.07
CA PHE A 300 -8.88 -31.57 -14.68
C PHE A 300 -10.17 -32.07 -14.03
N CYS A 301 -11.16 -32.52 -14.81
CA CYS A 301 -12.40 -33.11 -14.30
C CYS A 301 -12.77 -34.39 -15.07
N PRO A 302 -12.02 -35.49 -14.86
CA PRO A 302 -12.31 -36.75 -15.53
C PRO A 302 -13.71 -37.25 -15.12
N PRO A 303 -14.46 -37.87 -16.05
CA PRO A 303 -15.75 -38.48 -15.72
C PRO A 303 -15.55 -39.55 -14.64
N ASP A 304 -16.53 -39.67 -13.75
CA ASP A 304 -16.52 -40.71 -12.72
C ASP A 304 -16.26 -42.08 -13.37
N PRO A 305 -15.34 -42.90 -12.83
CA PRO A 305 -15.14 -44.23 -13.34
C PRO A 305 -16.47 -44.99 -13.31
N PRO A 306 -16.77 -45.81 -14.34
CA PRO A 306 -18.02 -46.55 -14.38
C PRO A 306 -18.15 -47.36 -13.09
N HIS A 307 -19.24 -47.12 -12.35
CA HIS A 307 -19.57 -47.90 -11.17
C HIS A 307 -19.57 -49.39 -11.56
N PRO A 308 -18.86 -50.26 -10.81
CA PRO A 308 -18.97 -51.69 -11.04
C PRO A 308 -20.44 -52.08 -10.85
N SER A 309 -21.08 -52.50 -11.93
CA SER A 309 -22.40 -53.11 -11.91
C SER A 309 -22.30 -54.43 -11.14
N GLY A 310 -22.67 -54.42 -9.85
CA GLY A 310 -22.79 -55.62 -9.04
C GLY A 310 -22.49 -55.41 -7.56
N ASP A 311 -23.56 -55.32 -6.78
CA ASP A 311 -23.71 -55.76 -5.38
C ASP A 311 -22.57 -55.48 -4.36
N GLN A 312 -22.70 -54.35 -3.65
CA GLN A 312 -22.66 -54.20 -2.19
C GLN A 312 -22.23 -52.77 -1.83
N TYR A 313 -23.20 -51.85 -1.83
CA TYR A 313 -23.05 -50.59 -1.10
C TYR A 313 -23.08 -50.88 0.41
N THR A 314 -21.91 -51.14 1.01
CA THR A 314 -21.70 -50.78 2.41
C THR A 314 -21.32 -49.30 2.43
N LYS A 315 -22.24 -48.46 2.94
CA LYS A 315 -21.97 -47.05 3.21
C LYS A 315 -20.72 -46.93 4.10
N PRO A 316 -19.73 -46.10 3.74
CA PRO A 316 -18.75 -45.63 4.71
C PRO A 316 -19.48 -44.82 5.77
N CYS A 317 -19.25 -45.20 7.03
CA CYS A 317 -19.79 -44.55 8.21
C CYS A 317 -19.13 -43.17 8.35
N CYS A 318 -19.86 -42.10 8.02
CA CYS A 318 -19.56 -40.78 8.59
C CYS A 318 -20.23 -40.73 9.97
N ILE A 319 -19.39 -40.68 10.98
CA ILE A 319 -19.73 -40.50 12.39
C ILE A 319 -20.25 -39.07 12.60
N LEU A 320 -21.48 -39.00 13.09
CA LEU A 320 -22.12 -37.96 13.92
C LEU A 320 -22.16 -36.50 13.42
N SER A 321 -23.33 -36.12 12.90
CA SER A 321 -23.91 -34.79 13.04
C SER A 321 -25.22 -34.90 13.82
N ASP A 322 -25.17 -34.78 15.15
CA ASP A 322 -26.35 -34.56 15.99
C ASP A 322 -26.06 -33.41 16.97
N LEU A 323 -26.45 -32.19 16.57
CA LEU A 323 -26.74 -31.11 17.50
C LEU A 323 -28.23 -30.79 17.31
N GLU A 324 -29.05 -31.50 18.08
CA GLU A 324 -30.48 -31.25 18.21
C GLU A 324 -30.74 -29.81 18.68
N HIS A 325 -31.60 -29.09 17.97
CA HIS A 325 -32.32 -27.94 18.50
C HIS A 325 -33.43 -28.42 19.45
N PRO A 326 -33.55 -27.90 20.69
CA PRO A 326 -34.71 -28.18 21.52
C PRO A 326 -35.93 -27.40 21.03
N ARG A 327 -37.02 -28.15 20.76
CA ARG A 327 -38.37 -27.62 20.54
C ARG A 327 -38.86 -26.91 21.81
N VAL A 328 -39.26 -25.65 21.65
CA VAL A 328 -40.05 -24.92 22.65
C VAL A 328 -41.48 -25.46 22.63
N VAL A 329 -41.96 -25.95 23.78
CA VAL A 329 -43.35 -26.33 24.03
C VAL A 329 -44.13 -25.06 24.41
N PRO A 330 -45.33 -24.80 23.85
CA PRO A 330 -46.17 -23.72 24.32
C PRO A 330 -46.94 -24.16 25.57
N THR A 331 -46.83 -23.41 26.66
CA THR A 331 -47.75 -23.47 27.80
C THR A 331 -48.89 -22.47 27.58
N ASN A 332 -50.11 -22.94 27.84
CA ASN A 332 -51.36 -22.17 27.92
C ASN A 332 -51.27 -20.93 28.81
#